data_AF-A0A5C4PN52-F1
#
_entry.id   AF-A0A5C4PN52-F1
#
_cell.length_a   1.000
_cell.length_b   1.000
_cell.length_c   1.000
_cell.angle_alpha   90.00
_cell.angle_beta   90.00
_cell.angle_gamma   90.00
#
_symmetry.space_group_name_H-M   'P 1'
#
loop_
_entity.id
_entity.type
_entity.pdbx_description
1 polymer ?
#
loop_
_entity_poly.entity_id
_entity_poly.type
_entity_poly.pdbx_seq_one_letter_code
_entity_poly.pdbx_strand_id
1 'polypeptide(L)'
;MMLSLAALLTACSSNNTPEPKAPEVIYIAPPASLMVPCVKPKMRGETWADLAEHAIKLSDELTICNRRIEAIKGFVTKQQNDLKDR
;
A
#
# COMPACT_ATOMS: atom_id res chain seq x y z
N MET A 1 -39.38 -7.57 -45.82
CA MET A 1 -38.61 -6.59 -45.01
C MET A 1 -38.72 -6.79 -43.49
N MET A 2 -39.69 -7.55 -42.94
CA MET A 2 -39.82 -7.74 -41.49
C MET A 2 -38.96 -8.87 -40.88
N LEU A 3 -38.39 -9.77 -41.68
CA LEU A 3 -37.56 -10.89 -41.18
C LEU A 3 -36.16 -10.47 -40.71
N SER A 4 -35.61 -9.40 -41.28
CA SER A 4 -34.26 -8.92 -40.98
C SER A 4 -34.13 -8.29 -39.60
N LEU A 5 -35.22 -7.71 -39.08
CA LEU A 5 -35.22 -7.04 -37.77
C LEU A 5 -35.16 -8.04 -36.60
N ALA A 6 -35.76 -9.22 -36.76
CA ALA A 6 -35.75 -10.29 -35.75
C ALA A 6 -34.37 -10.97 -35.60
N ALA A 7 -33.58 -11.03 -36.68
CA ALA A 7 -32.25 -11.63 -36.67
C ALA A 7 -31.19 -10.76 -35.96
N LEU A 8 -31.37 -9.44 -35.97
CA LEU A 8 -30.46 -8.50 -35.29
C LEU A 8 -30.61 -8.54 -33.76
N LEU A 9 -31.81 -8.84 -33.25
CA LEU A 9 -32.10 -8.89 -31.82
C LEU A 9 -31.58 -10.16 -31.13
N THR A 10 -31.35 -11.25 -31.88
CA THR A 10 -30.87 -12.52 -31.32
C THR A 10 -29.35 -12.58 -31.16
N ALA A 11 -28.59 -11.63 -31.73
CA ALA A 11 -27.13 -11.58 -31.65
C ALA A 11 -26.58 -11.23 -30.25
N CYS A 12 -27.35 -10.50 -29.42
CA CYS A 12 -26.96 -10.19 -28.02
C CYS A 12 -27.36 -11.26 -26.99
N SER A 13 -28.15 -12.26 -27.39
CA SER A 13 -28.61 -13.36 -26.51
C SER A 13 -27.75 -14.63 -26.67
N SER A 14 -26.68 -14.56 -27.47
CA SER A 14 -25.74 -15.67 -27.58
C SER A 14 -25.02 -15.82 -26.24
N ASN A 15 -25.48 -16.78 -25.44
CA ASN A 15 -24.98 -17.17 -24.13
C ASN A 15 -23.56 -17.80 -24.19
N ASN A 16 -22.80 -17.49 -25.25
CA ASN A 16 -21.43 -17.92 -25.50
C ASN A 16 -20.42 -16.86 -25.00
N THR A 17 -20.81 -15.99 -24.07
CA THR A 17 -19.81 -15.16 -23.38
C THR A 17 -19.01 -16.08 -22.45
N PRO A 18 -17.71 -16.30 -22.70
CA PRO A 18 -16.87 -17.00 -21.74
C PRO A 18 -17.01 -16.28 -20.39
N GLU A 19 -17.20 -17.07 -19.33
CA GLU A 19 -17.35 -16.56 -17.97
C GLU A 19 -16.28 -15.48 -17.70
N PRO A 20 -16.65 -14.27 -17.25
CA PRO A 20 -15.68 -13.23 -16.99
C PRO A 20 -14.68 -13.73 -15.95
N LYS A 21 -13.43 -13.94 -16.36
CA LYS A 21 -12.37 -14.28 -15.39
C LYS A 21 -12.30 -13.17 -14.36
N ALA A 22 -12.48 -13.52 -13.09
CA ALA A 22 -12.36 -12.57 -12.00
C ALA A 22 -10.99 -11.86 -12.07
N PRO A 23 -10.93 -10.55 -11.82
CA PRO A 23 -9.68 -9.82 -11.85
C PRO A 23 -8.73 -10.36 -10.77
N GLU A 24 -7.48 -10.61 -11.16
CA GLU A 24 -6.43 -11.02 -10.24
C GLU A 24 -5.96 -9.81 -9.42
N VAL A 25 -6.06 -9.89 -8.09
CA VAL A 25 -5.62 -8.83 -7.19
C VAL A 25 -4.14 -8.99 -6.89
N ILE A 26 -3.31 -8.07 -7.38
CA ILE A 26 -1.86 -8.05 -7.13
C ILE A 26 -1.58 -7.18 -5.89
N TYR A 27 -1.02 -7.79 -4.84
CA TYR A 27 -0.56 -7.09 -3.64
C TYR A 27 0.93 -6.74 -3.76
N ILE A 28 1.25 -5.45 -3.69
CA ILE A 28 2.64 -4.97 -3.76
C ILE A 28 3.04 -4.45 -2.38
N ALA A 29 3.96 -5.19 -1.73
CA ALA A 29 4.45 -4.86 -0.40
C ALA A 29 5.73 -3.98 -0.47
N PRO A 30 5.88 -2.99 0.43
CA PRO A 30 7.16 -2.31 0.63
C PRO A 30 8.32 -3.27 0.96
N PRO A 31 9.58 -2.85 0.73
CA PRO A 31 10.75 -3.60 1.18
C PRO A 31 10.71 -3.93 2.69
N ALA A 32 11.11 -5.14 3.07
CA ALA A 32 11.07 -5.62 4.46
C ALA A 32 11.86 -4.73 5.44
N SER A 33 12.93 -4.07 4.98
CA SER A 33 13.73 -3.13 5.78
C SER A 33 12.94 -1.89 6.22
N LEU A 34 11.92 -1.49 5.47
CA LEU A 34 11.02 -0.40 5.84
C LEU A 34 9.94 -0.84 6.82
N MET A 35 9.61 -2.13 6.84
CA MET A 35 8.58 -2.70 7.70
C MET A 35 9.06 -3.04 9.12
N VAL A 36 10.31 -2.73 9.44
CA VAL A 36 10.85 -2.94 10.79
C VAL A 36 10.18 -1.95 11.77
N PRO A 37 9.59 -2.44 12.88
CA PRO A 37 8.99 -1.58 13.89
C PRO A 37 9.97 -0.53 14.41
N CYS A 38 9.46 0.67 14.69
CA CYS A 38 10.28 1.71 15.30
C CYS A 38 10.61 1.35 16.76
N VAL A 39 11.88 1.50 17.13
CA VAL A 39 12.35 1.17 18.47
C VAL A 39 11.89 2.27 19.43
N LYS A 40 11.21 1.86 20.50
CA LYS A 40 10.92 2.75 21.63
C LYS A 40 11.95 2.50 22.71
N PRO A 41 12.93 3.40 22.93
CA PRO A 41 13.90 3.21 23.99
C PRO A 41 13.19 3.16 25.35
N LYS A 42 13.68 2.33 26.26
CA LYS A 42 13.20 2.30 27.64
C LYS A 42 13.88 3.41 28.42
N MET A 43 13.12 4.13 29.24
CA MET A 43 13.69 5.04 30.23
C MET A 43 14.27 4.20 31.36
N ARG A 44 15.54 4.43 31.71
CA ARG A 44 16.26 3.68 32.76
C ARG A 44 16.71 4.67 33.82
N GLY A 45 16.10 4.62 35.00
CA GLY A 45 16.47 5.47 36.13
C GLY A 45 15.40 6.50 36.51
N GLU A 46 15.68 7.28 37.54
CA GLU A 46 14.75 8.24 38.15
C GLU A 46 15.36 9.65 38.23
N THR A 47 16.59 9.83 37.77
CA THR A 47 17.29 11.11 37.87
C THR A 47 17.04 11.99 36.64
N TRP A 48 17.24 13.29 36.81
CA TRP A 48 17.19 14.25 35.69
C TRP A 48 18.23 13.95 34.61
N ALA A 49 19.38 13.38 34.97
CA ALA A 49 20.41 12.97 34.03
C ALA A 49 19.92 11.80 33.15
N ASP A 50 19.24 10.83 33.74
CA ASP A 50 18.64 9.69 33.02
C ASP A 50 17.57 10.17 32.03
N LEU A 51 16.77 11.17 32.41
CA LEU A 51 15.78 11.77 31.53
C LEU A 51 16.43 12.47 30.33
N ALA A 52 17.50 13.22 30.55
CA ALA A 52 18.24 13.88 29.48
C ALA A 52 18.85 12.86 28.50
N GLU A 53 19.49 11.80 29.01
CA GLU A 53 20.01 10.70 28.19
C GLU A 53 18.89 10.01 27.40
N HIS A 54 17.75 9.74 28.05
CA HIS A 54 16.60 9.14 27.41
C HIS A 54 16.04 10.02 26.28
N ALA A 55 15.95 11.33 26.49
CA ALA A 55 15.46 12.27 25.47
C ALA A 55 16.35 12.28 24.22
N ILE A 56 17.67 12.21 24.40
CA ILE A 56 18.63 12.11 23.29
C ILE A 56 18.39 10.81 22.50
N LYS A 57 18.33 9.67 23.19
CA LYS A 57 18.09 8.35 22.56
C LYS A 57 16.75 8.31 21.83
N LEU A 58 15.69 8.85 22.45
CA LEU A 58 14.36 8.91 21.85
C LEU A 58 14.34 9.80 20.60
N SER A 59 15.04 10.93 20.63
CA SER A 59 15.12 11.84 19.48
C SER A 59 15.82 11.21 18.27
N ASP A 60 16.88 10.44 18.51
CA ASP A 60 17.60 9.72 17.45
C ASP A 60 16.70 8.62 16.82
N GLU A 61 16.09 7.78 17.65
CA GLU A 61 15.18 6.73 17.19
C GLU A 61 13.96 7.29 16.44
N LEU A 62 13.43 8.43 16.89
CA LEU A 62 12.35 9.13 16.18
C LEU A 62 12.81 9.64 14.81
N THR A 63 14.02 10.17 14.72
CA THR A 63 14.58 10.64 13.44
C THR A 63 14.75 9.49 12.45
N ILE A 64 15.26 8.35 12.91
CA ILE A 64 15.40 7.13 12.11
C ILE A 64 14.03 6.61 11.68
N CYS A 65 13.09 6.52 12.61
CA CYS A 65 11.72 6.09 12.35
C CYS A 65 11.03 6.98 11.29
N ASN A 66 11.16 8.30 11.43
CA ASN A 66 10.55 9.25 10.50
C ASN A 66 11.10 9.07 9.07
N ARG A 67 12.42 8.85 8.92
CA ARG A 67 13.00 8.55 7.59
C ARG A 67 12.40 7.30 6.95
N ARG A 68 12.14 6.24 7.73
CA ARG A 68 11.48 5.02 7.22
C ARG A 68 10.04 5.30 6.82
N ILE A 69 9.30 6.07 7.62
CA ILE A 69 7.91 6.45 7.32
C ILE A 69 7.85 7.24 6.00
N GLU A 70 8.74 8.21 5.80
CA GLU A 70 8.79 8.96 4.54
C GLU A 70 9.15 8.07 3.34
N ALA A 71 10.04 7.09 3.52
CA ALA A 71 10.33 6.10 2.48
C ALA A 71 9.11 5.21 2.15
N ILE A 72 8.32 4.80 3.15
CA ILE A 72 7.05 4.07 2.94
C ILE A 72 6.04 4.93 2.18
N LYS A 73 5.87 6.21 2.57
CA LYS A 73 4.98 7.14 1.87
C LYS A 73 5.40 7.30 0.41
N GLY A 74 6.69 7.50 0.16
CA GLY A 74 7.24 7.58 -1.19
C GLY A 74 6.97 6.32 -2.01
N PHE A 75 7.12 5.14 -1.41
CA PHE A 75 6.77 3.87 -2.05
C PHE A 75 5.29 3.80 -2.42
N VAL A 76 4.39 4.14 -1.49
CA VAL A 76 2.94 4.11 -1.72
C VAL A 76 2.54 5.08 -2.83
N THR A 77 3.04 6.31 -2.80
CA THR A 77 2.76 7.31 -3.83
C THR A 77 3.23 6.85 -5.21
N LYS A 78 4.43 6.26 -5.28
CA LYS A 78 4.92 5.70 -6.54
C LYS A 78 4.00 4.60 -7.06
N GLN A 79 3.60 3.65 -6.21
CA GLN A 79 2.71 2.56 -6.62
C GLN A 79 1.34 3.07 -7.08
N GLN A 80 0.78 4.08 -6.41
CA GLN A 80 -0.49 4.68 -6.81
C GLN A 80 -0.42 5.33 -8.19
N ASN A 81 0.69 6.01 -8.49
CA ASN A 81 0.91 6.60 -9.81
C ASN A 81 1.10 5.51 -10.88
N ASP A 82 1.96 4.52 -10.59
CA ASP A 82 2.22 3.39 -11.50
C ASP A 82 0.93 2.58 -11.80
N LEU A 83 -0.01 2.50 -10.84
CA LEU A 83 -1.33 1.87 -11.02
C LEU A 83 -2.33 2.77 -11.76
N LYS A 84 -2.24 4.09 -11.63
CA LYS A 84 -3.10 5.04 -12.33
C LYS A 84 -2.77 5.13 -13.82
N ASP A 85 -1.49 4.94 -14.17
CA ASP A 85 -0.99 5.03 -15.54
C ASP A 85 -1.16 3.71 -16.33
N ARG A 86 -1.71 2.65 -15.71
CA ARG A 86 -2.04 1.36 -16.33
C ARG A 86 -3.51 1.25 -16.66
#